data_AF-A0A0N1NPP4-F1
#
_entry.id   AF-A0A0N1NPP4-F1
#
_cell.length_a   1.000
_cell.length_b   1.000
_cell.length_c   1.000
_cell.angle_alpha   90.00
_cell.angle_beta   90.00
_cell.angle_gamma   90.00
#
_symmetry.space_group_name_H-M   'P 1'
#
loop_
_entity.id
_entity.type
_entity.pdbx_description
1 polymer ?
#
loop_
_entity_poly.entity_id
_entity_poly.type
_entity_poly.pdbx_seq_one_letter_code
_entity_poly.pdbx_strand_id
1 'polypeptide(L)'
;MVCAAAALALAGCSSGDDGKAAEPTDETVVTATVSDAPPSPASPSASPSASASASSDASASPSVPVPASASPSPVPVTGPDQKLVTMTVSGGFAGVNRQVVLRGDGTVRTTDSGESAVRRTTAAQFTTLRTLLGDPALDDVPAFAIDMGSADKFQYTLQFDGRTVMTDRSSDTPALDRLIGALEKWLPTN
;
A
#
# COMPACT_ATOMS: atom_id res chain seq x y z
N MET A 1 -6.54 -32.53 -49.82
CA MET A 1 -7.30 -33.57 -49.09
C MET A 1 -7.94 -32.91 -47.88
N VAL A 2 -9.26 -32.70 -47.96
CA VAL A 2 -10.26 -32.43 -46.91
C VAL A 2 -10.08 -31.23 -45.97
N CYS A 3 -11.00 -30.26 -46.10
CA CYS A 3 -11.34 -29.18 -45.17
C CYS A 3 -12.06 -29.71 -43.91
N ALA A 4 -11.97 -28.99 -42.79
CA ALA A 4 -13.07 -28.91 -41.81
C ALA A 4 -12.97 -27.63 -40.97
N ALA A 5 -13.88 -26.70 -41.26
CA ALA A 5 -14.25 -25.62 -40.37
C ALA A 5 -15.26 -26.14 -39.33
N ALA A 6 -15.17 -25.68 -38.09
CA ALA A 6 -16.21 -25.87 -37.08
C ALA A 6 -16.49 -24.53 -36.40
N ALA A 7 -17.68 -23.99 -36.70
CA ALA A 7 -18.29 -22.89 -35.99
C ALA A 7 -19.03 -23.44 -34.75
N LEU A 8 -18.95 -22.73 -33.63
CA LEU A 8 -19.81 -22.93 -32.47
C LEU A 8 -20.41 -21.58 -32.10
N ALA A 9 -21.69 -21.43 -32.44
CA ALA A 9 -22.57 -20.38 -31.95
C ALA A 9 -23.14 -20.83 -30.59
N LEU A 10 -23.08 -19.94 -29.59
CA LEU A 10 -23.83 -20.09 -28.34
C LEU A 10 -24.81 -18.92 -28.25
N ALA A 11 -26.09 -19.26 -28.47
CA ALA A 11 -27.23 -18.45 -28.13
C ALA A 11 -27.56 -18.65 -26.63
N GLY A 12 -27.93 -17.57 -25.94
CA GLY A 12 -28.43 -17.62 -24.57
C GLY A 12 -29.25 -16.37 -24.26
N CYS A 13 -30.58 -16.48 -24.38
CA CYS A 13 -31.56 -15.53 -23.88
C CYS A 13 -31.89 -15.84 -22.41
N SER A 14 -32.11 -14.82 -21.58
CA SER A 14 -33.10 -14.89 -20.48
C SER A 14 -33.55 -13.49 -20.07
N SER A 15 -34.84 -13.41 -19.75
CA SER A 15 -35.70 -12.24 -19.64
C SER A 15 -35.75 -11.61 -18.24
N GLY A 16 -36.10 -10.33 -18.20
CA GLY A 16 -37.05 -9.71 -17.26
C GLY A 16 -36.59 -9.40 -15.83
N ASP A 17 -36.75 -8.14 -15.39
CA ASP A 17 -37.57 -7.80 -14.20
C ASP A 17 -37.81 -6.28 -14.12
N ASP A 18 -39.08 -5.91 -14.02
CA ASP A 18 -39.61 -4.56 -13.81
C ASP A 18 -39.56 -4.18 -12.32
N GLY A 19 -38.72 -3.21 -11.96
CA GLY A 19 -38.60 -2.72 -10.57
C GLY A 19 -38.92 -1.24 -10.43
N LYS A 20 -40.22 -0.91 -10.35
CA LYS A 20 -40.74 0.40 -9.91
C LYS A 20 -40.92 0.39 -8.39
N ALA A 21 -40.21 1.24 -7.64
CA ALA A 21 -40.73 1.84 -6.40
C ALA A 21 -39.77 2.87 -5.78
N ALA A 22 -40.41 3.90 -5.20
CA ALA A 22 -40.00 4.75 -4.10
C ALA A 22 -39.08 5.95 -4.40
N GLU A 23 -39.76 7.08 -4.55
CA GLU A 23 -39.31 8.42 -4.12
C GLU A 23 -38.68 8.39 -2.71
N PRO A 24 -37.69 9.25 -2.48
CA PRO A 24 -37.56 9.91 -1.18
C PRO A 24 -37.61 11.43 -1.31
N THR A 25 -38.63 11.99 -0.65
CA THR A 25 -38.72 13.27 0.06
C THR A 25 -37.49 14.18 0.01
N ASP A 26 -37.61 15.31 -0.71
CA ASP A 26 -36.75 16.49 -0.54
C ASP A 26 -37.31 17.32 0.62
N GLU A 27 -36.73 17.15 1.81
CA GLU A 27 -36.99 17.99 2.97
C GLU A 27 -35.76 18.86 3.28
N THR A 28 -36.02 20.17 3.31
CA THR A 28 -35.37 21.19 4.15
C THR A 28 -34.09 21.83 3.62
N VAL A 29 -34.28 22.91 2.86
CA VAL A 29 -33.36 24.06 2.83
C VAL A 29 -33.85 25.09 3.86
N VAL A 30 -33.08 25.30 4.94
CA VAL A 30 -33.09 26.58 5.69
C VAL A 30 -31.67 26.94 6.16
N THR A 31 -31.10 27.87 5.41
CA THR A 31 -30.37 29.10 5.78
C THR A 31 -29.50 29.22 7.05
N ALA A 32 -28.33 29.79 6.77
CA ALA A 32 -27.26 30.29 7.63
C ALA A 32 -27.64 31.27 8.77
N THR A 33 -26.79 31.27 9.80
CA THR A 33 -26.39 32.38 10.71
C THR A 33 -25.23 31.83 11.57
N VAL A 34 -24.23 32.51 12.14
CA VAL A 34 -23.61 33.85 12.11
C VAL A 34 -22.22 33.68 12.76
N SER A 35 -21.27 34.55 12.43
CA SER A 35 -19.96 34.80 13.07
C SER A 35 -19.96 34.78 14.61
N ASP A 36 -18.86 34.36 15.27
CA ASP A 36 -18.20 35.14 16.34
C ASP A 36 -16.83 34.54 16.76
N ALA A 37 -16.05 35.31 17.50
CA ALA A 37 -14.59 35.39 17.57
C ALA A 37 -13.82 34.27 18.33
N PRO A 38 -12.48 34.15 18.13
CA PRO A 38 -11.62 33.34 18.99
C PRO A 38 -11.19 34.10 20.28
N PRO A 39 -11.29 33.50 21.47
CA PRO A 39 -10.63 34.02 22.68
C PRO A 39 -9.17 33.54 22.83
N SER A 40 -8.41 34.42 23.48
CA SER A 40 -6.96 34.48 23.75
C SER A 40 -6.24 33.27 24.38
N PRO A 41 -4.90 33.19 24.26
CA PRO A 41 -4.06 32.20 24.92
C PRO A 41 -3.79 32.52 26.40
N ALA A 42 -3.85 31.50 27.28
CA ALA A 42 -3.40 31.59 28.66
C ALA A 42 -2.18 30.68 28.87
N SER A 43 -1.05 31.29 29.25
CA SER A 43 0.12 30.61 29.82
C SER A 43 -0.14 30.24 31.27
N PRO A 44 0.46 29.16 31.78
CA PRO A 44 1.07 29.26 33.10
C PRO A 44 2.54 28.79 33.14
N SER A 45 3.33 29.64 33.80
CA SER A 45 4.69 29.42 34.29
C SER A 45 4.67 28.62 35.60
N ALA A 46 5.55 27.63 35.74
CA ALA A 46 5.98 27.14 37.05
C ALA A 46 7.34 26.43 36.93
N SER A 47 8.39 27.09 37.42
CA SER A 47 9.63 26.45 37.86
C SER A 47 9.44 25.85 39.25
N PRO A 48 10.17 24.77 39.58
CA PRO A 48 10.97 24.83 40.80
C PRO A 48 12.42 24.34 40.60
N SER A 49 13.34 25.08 41.23
CA SER A 49 14.72 24.65 41.53
C SER A 49 14.74 23.80 42.81
N ALA A 50 15.61 22.77 42.86
CA ALA A 50 16.52 22.55 44.00
C ALA A 50 17.48 21.36 43.73
N SER A 51 18.74 21.58 44.13
CA SER A 51 19.95 20.76 44.00
C SER A 51 20.07 19.60 45.01
N ALA A 52 20.90 18.59 44.66
CA ALA A 52 21.95 17.93 45.47
C ALA A 52 22.18 16.49 44.92
N SER A 53 23.31 16.17 44.26
CA SER A 53 24.64 15.78 44.75
C SER A 53 24.80 14.37 45.35
N ALA A 54 25.76 13.65 44.74
CA ALA A 54 26.67 12.61 45.25
C ALA A 54 26.28 11.11 45.19
N SER A 55 26.93 10.44 44.22
CA SER A 55 27.79 9.24 44.31
C SER A 55 27.36 8.02 45.13
N SER A 56 27.24 6.86 44.48
CA SER A 56 28.29 5.82 44.44
C SER A 56 27.75 4.44 44.04
N ASP A 57 28.67 3.67 43.47
CA ASP A 57 28.80 2.21 43.52
C ASP A 57 28.25 1.36 42.37
N ALA A 58 29.05 0.34 42.09
CA ALA A 58 29.17 -0.38 40.85
C ALA A 58 28.31 -1.65 40.88
N SER A 59 27.74 -1.99 39.73
CA SER A 59 27.56 -3.39 39.35
C SER A 59 27.58 -3.48 37.84
N ALA A 60 28.72 -3.94 37.33
CA ALA A 60 28.88 -4.36 35.95
C ALA A 60 27.96 -5.57 35.70
N SER A 61 26.74 -5.29 35.25
CA SER A 61 25.90 -6.31 34.63
C SER A 61 26.49 -6.65 33.26
N PRO A 62 26.59 -7.92 32.86
CA PRO A 62 27.05 -8.27 31.53
C PRO A 62 26.08 -7.64 30.51
N SER A 63 26.55 -6.63 29.78
CA SER A 63 25.83 -6.08 28.63
C SER A 63 25.68 -7.21 27.62
N VAL A 64 24.51 -7.85 27.64
CA VAL A 64 24.04 -8.69 26.55
C VAL A 64 24.13 -7.81 25.30
N PRO A 65 24.82 -8.22 24.23
CA PRO A 65 24.87 -7.42 23.02
C PRO A 65 23.44 -7.25 22.53
N VAL A 66 22.95 -6.02 22.56
CA VAL A 66 21.68 -5.65 21.91
C VAL A 66 21.85 -6.03 20.44
N PRO A 67 20.94 -6.83 19.85
CA PRO A 67 21.05 -7.17 18.44
C PRO A 67 21.09 -5.86 17.66
N ALA A 68 22.13 -5.67 16.86
CA ALA A 68 22.21 -4.55 15.95
C ALA A 68 20.92 -4.51 15.12
N SER A 69 20.17 -3.41 15.18
CA SER A 69 19.00 -3.21 14.32
C SER A 69 19.45 -3.47 12.88
N ALA A 70 18.94 -4.55 12.30
CA ALA A 70 19.23 -4.89 10.92
C ALA A 70 18.80 -3.72 10.04
N SER A 71 19.74 -3.14 9.32
CA SER A 71 19.46 -2.02 8.42
C SER A 71 19.00 -2.56 7.07
N PRO A 72 18.06 -1.88 6.40
CA PRO A 72 17.58 -2.31 5.09
C PRO A 72 18.75 -2.39 4.11
N SER A 73 18.81 -3.49 3.36
CA SER A 73 19.87 -3.75 2.38
C SER A 73 19.26 -4.15 1.05
N PRO A 74 19.87 -3.81 -0.10
CA PRO A 74 19.28 -4.11 -1.40
C PRO A 74 19.21 -5.62 -1.65
N VAL A 75 18.01 -6.14 -1.90
CA VAL A 75 17.80 -7.57 -2.23
C VAL A 75 18.66 -8.01 -3.40
N PRO A 76 19.33 -9.17 -3.36
CA PRO A 76 20.17 -9.63 -4.47
C PRO A 76 19.33 -9.96 -5.72
N VAL A 77 19.91 -9.74 -6.90
CA VAL A 77 19.30 -10.13 -8.18
C VAL A 77 20.01 -11.37 -8.70
N THR A 78 19.26 -12.44 -8.96
CA THR A 78 19.80 -13.71 -9.46
C THR A 78 19.74 -13.83 -10.98
N GLY A 79 18.95 -12.99 -11.65
CA GLY A 79 18.88 -12.93 -13.10
C GLY A 79 18.04 -11.76 -13.61
N PRO A 80 18.21 -11.38 -14.89
CA PRO A 80 17.47 -10.26 -15.49
C PRO A 80 15.96 -10.54 -15.53
N ASP A 81 15.58 -11.80 -15.70
CA ASP A 81 14.19 -12.24 -15.79
C ASP A 81 13.51 -12.48 -14.44
N GLN A 82 14.26 -12.38 -13.33
CA GLN A 82 13.72 -12.54 -11.99
C GLN A 82 12.65 -11.49 -11.72
N LYS A 83 11.47 -11.90 -11.23
CA LYS A 83 10.48 -10.94 -10.69
C LYS A 83 10.87 -10.65 -9.25
N LEU A 84 11.19 -9.40 -8.97
CA LEU A 84 11.53 -8.97 -7.60
C LEU A 84 10.28 -8.68 -6.80
N VAL A 85 9.33 -7.98 -7.42
CA VAL A 85 8.02 -7.73 -6.82
C VAL A 85 6.93 -7.65 -7.88
N THR A 86 5.77 -8.20 -7.58
CA THR A 86 4.52 -7.96 -8.30
C THR A 86 3.51 -7.34 -7.34
N MET A 87 2.99 -6.17 -7.67
CA MET A 87 1.91 -5.52 -6.94
C MET A 87 0.68 -5.44 -7.83
N THR A 88 -0.46 -5.93 -7.33
CA THR A 88 -1.77 -5.76 -7.96
C THR A 88 -2.61 -4.86 -7.05
N VAL A 89 -3.23 -3.85 -7.63
CA VAL A 89 -4.16 -2.93 -6.96
C VAL A 89 -5.54 -3.15 -7.56
N SER A 90 -6.48 -3.58 -6.73
CA SER A 90 -7.85 -3.89 -7.16
C SER A 90 -8.89 -3.22 -6.27
N GLY A 91 -10.10 -3.05 -6.78
CA GLY A 91 -11.23 -2.54 -6.01
C GLY A 91 -11.42 -1.04 -6.22
N GLY A 92 -11.83 -0.36 -5.15
CA GLY A 92 -12.36 1.00 -5.25
C GLY A 92 -13.75 1.05 -5.88
N PHE A 93 -14.44 2.17 -5.69
CA PHE A 93 -15.80 2.37 -6.20
C PHE A 93 -15.91 2.27 -7.74
N ALA A 94 -14.82 2.56 -8.45
CA ALA A 94 -14.76 2.47 -9.91
C ALA A 94 -14.35 1.08 -10.44
N GLY A 95 -13.99 0.13 -9.57
CA GLY A 95 -13.54 -1.21 -10.00
C GLY A 95 -12.19 -1.21 -10.71
N VAL A 96 -11.19 -0.54 -10.12
CA VAL A 96 -9.82 -0.52 -10.64
C VAL A 96 -9.22 -1.93 -10.61
N ASN A 97 -8.43 -2.27 -11.63
CA ASN A 97 -7.56 -3.45 -11.61
C ASN A 97 -6.25 -3.14 -12.33
N ARG A 98 -5.22 -2.87 -11.54
CA ARG A 98 -3.90 -2.43 -11.99
C ARG A 98 -2.81 -3.33 -11.49
N GLN A 99 -1.72 -3.44 -12.22
CA GLN A 99 -0.56 -4.24 -11.83
C GLN A 99 0.75 -3.52 -12.12
N VAL A 100 1.74 -3.72 -11.26
CA VAL A 100 3.15 -3.34 -11.43
C VAL A 100 4.01 -4.57 -11.21
N VAL A 101 4.90 -4.88 -12.15
CA VAL A 101 5.90 -5.94 -12.03
C VAL A 101 7.29 -5.33 -12.19
N LEU A 102 8.10 -5.39 -11.13
CA LEU A 102 9.52 -5.02 -11.17
C LEU A 102 10.36 -6.27 -11.41
N ARG A 103 11.23 -6.22 -12.42
CA ARG A 103 12.17 -7.30 -12.74
C ARG A 103 13.60 -6.98 -12.31
N GLY A 104 14.43 -8.02 -12.26
CA GLY A 104 15.83 -7.99 -11.85
C GLY A 104 16.72 -7.13 -12.75
N ASP A 105 16.32 -6.88 -14.00
CA ASP A 105 17.02 -5.97 -14.89
C ASP A 105 16.65 -4.48 -14.68
N GLY A 106 15.69 -4.18 -13.81
CA GLY A 106 15.16 -2.82 -13.61
C GLY A 106 14.08 -2.43 -14.63
N THR A 107 13.52 -3.39 -15.35
CA THR A 107 12.32 -3.16 -16.17
C THR A 107 11.08 -3.22 -15.27
N VAL A 108 10.21 -2.22 -15.42
CA VAL A 108 8.90 -2.14 -14.78
C VAL A 108 7.84 -2.30 -15.84
N ARG A 109 7.04 -3.35 -15.72
CA ARG A 109 5.84 -3.55 -16.53
C ARG A 109 4.62 -3.14 -15.72
N THR A 110 3.78 -2.30 -16.29
CA THR A 110 2.50 -1.91 -15.69
C THR A 110 1.35 -2.36 -16.57
N THR A 111 0.26 -2.79 -15.95
CA THR A 111 -0.97 -3.18 -16.63
C THR A 111 -2.15 -2.43 -16.01
N ASP A 112 -3.06 -1.91 -16.83
CA ASP A 112 -4.30 -1.23 -16.40
C ASP A 112 -5.40 -1.60 -17.40
N SER A 113 -6.49 -2.22 -16.93
CA SER A 113 -7.66 -2.55 -17.75
C SER A 113 -7.36 -3.26 -19.10
N GLY A 114 -6.32 -4.09 -19.14
CA GLY A 114 -5.88 -4.83 -20.34
C GLY A 114 -4.78 -4.14 -21.16
N GLU A 115 -4.52 -2.86 -20.92
CA GLU A 115 -3.41 -2.14 -21.53
C GLU A 115 -2.12 -2.39 -20.74
N SER A 116 -0.99 -2.57 -21.44
CA SER A 116 0.32 -2.79 -20.82
C SER A 116 1.33 -1.74 -21.28
N ALA A 117 2.09 -1.20 -20.34
CA ALA A 117 3.23 -0.33 -20.62
C ALA A 117 4.51 -0.91 -19.99
N VAL A 118 5.65 -0.68 -20.64
CA VAL A 118 6.97 -1.11 -20.15
C VAL A 118 7.87 0.11 -20.03
N ARG A 119 8.48 0.28 -18.86
CA ARG A 119 9.39 1.38 -18.55
C ARG A 119 10.66 0.83 -17.91
N ARG A 120 11.74 1.61 -17.98
CA ARG A 120 13.03 1.29 -17.34
C ARG A 120 13.21 2.18 -16.12
N THR A 121 13.63 1.63 -15.00
CA THR A 121 14.08 2.41 -13.84
C THR A 121 15.45 3.03 -14.10
N THR A 122 15.72 4.19 -13.51
CA THR A 122 17.11 4.64 -13.34
C THR A 122 17.83 3.73 -12.34
N ALA A 123 19.17 3.72 -12.37
CA ALA A 123 19.96 2.93 -11.42
C ALA A 123 19.66 3.30 -9.96
N ALA A 124 19.47 4.59 -9.67
CA ALA A 124 19.11 5.08 -8.34
C ALA A 124 17.73 4.57 -7.91
N GLN A 125 16.72 4.67 -8.78
CA GLN A 125 15.37 4.16 -8.51
C GLN A 125 15.37 2.65 -8.26
N PHE A 126 16.13 1.90 -9.07
CA PHE A 126 16.23 0.46 -8.92
C PHE A 126 16.85 0.06 -7.58
N THR A 127 17.96 0.71 -7.20
CA THR A 127 18.60 0.49 -5.90
C THR A 127 17.66 0.83 -4.74
N THR A 128 16.92 1.93 -4.83
CA THR A 128 15.92 2.29 -3.81
C THR A 128 14.85 1.21 -3.66
N LEU A 129 14.25 0.76 -4.76
CA LEU A 129 13.23 -0.30 -4.73
C LEU A 129 13.78 -1.60 -4.13
N ARG A 130 14.99 -2.00 -4.52
CA ARG A 130 15.66 -3.18 -3.94
C ARG A 130 15.95 -3.03 -2.45
N THR A 131 16.31 -1.83 -2.01
CA THR A 131 16.57 -1.55 -0.59
C THR A 131 15.29 -1.61 0.22
N LEU A 132 14.17 -1.09 -0.30
CA LEU A 132 12.86 -1.22 0.33
C LEU A 132 12.41 -2.68 0.43
N LEU A 133 12.66 -3.49 -0.61
CA LEU A 133 12.34 -4.92 -0.61
C LEU A 133 13.17 -5.74 0.39
N GLY A 134 14.33 -5.23 0.82
CA GLY A 134 15.18 -5.87 1.81
C GLY A 134 15.13 -5.16 3.17
N ASP A 135 14.04 -4.42 3.43
CA ASP A 135 13.75 -3.90 4.76
C ASP A 135 13.28 -5.05 5.65
N PRO A 136 13.99 -5.37 6.75
CA PRO A 136 13.65 -6.50 7.61
C PRO A 136 12.28 -6.34 8.29
N ALA A 137 11.74 -5.12 8.40
CA ALA A 137 10.40 -4.93 8.93
C ALA A 137 9.30 -5.48 8.00
N LEU A 138 9.62 -5.84 6.74
CA LEU A 138 8.69 -6.55 5.86
C LEU A 138 8.49 -8.02 6.27
N ASP A 139 9.42 -8.63 7.02
CA ASP A 139 9.27 -10.00 7.50
C ASP A 139 8.18 -10.15 8.57
N ASP A 140 7.98 -9.10 9.36
CA ASP A 140 6.96 -9.01 10.42
C ASP A 140 5.55 -8.70 9.88
N VAL A 141 5.42 -8.36 8.59
CA VAL A 141 4.13 -8.03 7.99
C VAL A 141 3.29 -9.31 7.84
N PRO A 142 2.04 -9.32 8.36
CA PRO A 142 1.16 -10.47 8.18
C PRO A 142 0.78 -10.66 6.71
N ALA A 143 0.60 -11.92 6.29
CA ALA A 143 0.21 -12.23 4.91
C ALA A 143 -1.17 -11.67 4.53
N PHE A 144 -2.05 -11.45 5.51
CA PHE A 144 -3.38 -10.89 5.32
C PHE A 144 -3.63 -9.81 6.38
N ALA A 145 -3.82 -8.57 5.93
CA ALA A 145 -4.11 -7.40 6.75
C ALA A 145 -5.18 -6.56 6.02
N ILE A 146 -6.40 -7.09 5.97
CA ILE A 146 -7.55 -6.47 5.32
C ILE A 146 -8.59 -6.10 6.36
N ASP A 147 -8.99 -4.83 6.38
CA ASP A 147 -10.18 -4.35 7.08
C ASP A 147 -11.38 -4.23 6.12
N MET A 148 -12.51 -4.87 6.47
CA MET A 148 -13.74 -4.82 5.64
C MET A 148 -14.42 -3.44 5.66
N GLY A 149 -14.10 -2.61 6.66
CA GLY A 149 -14.60 -1.26 6.85
C GLY A 149 -13.84 -0.19 6.07
N SER A 150 -12.74 -0.55 5.40
CA SER A 150 -11.88 0.38 4.66
C SER A 150 -12.66 1.32 3.73
N ALA A 151 -12.34 2.61 3.81
CA ALA A 151 -13.17 3.67 3.22
C ALA A 151 -13.10 3.70 1.69
N ASP A 152 -11.90 3.50 1.14
CA ASP A 152 -11.65 3.55 -0.30
C ASP A 152 -11.85 2.20 -1.00
N LYS A 153 -11.96 1.09 -0.24
CA LYS A 153 -12.15 -0.28 -0.77
C LYS A 153 -11.06 -0.73 -1.73
N PHE A 154 -9.86 -0.14 -1.72
CA PHE A 154 -8.72 -0.69 -2.45
C PHE A 154 -8.11 -1.87 -1.70
N GLN A 155 -7.64 -2.83 -2.48
CA GLN A 155 -6.89 -3.98 -1.99
C GLN A 155 -5.60 -4.08 -2.80
N TYR A 156 -4.52 -4.26 -2.06
CA TYR A 156 -3.17 -4.39 -2.54
C TYR A 156 -2.69 -5.81 -2.32
N THR A 157 -2.37 -6.51 -3.40
CA THR A 157 -1.73 -7.83 -3.34
C THR A 157 -0.28 -7.68 -3.79
N LEU A 158 0.65 -7.92 -2.89
CA LEU A 158 2.09 -7.89 -3.16
C LEU A 158 2.66 -9.29 -3.12
N GLN A 159 3.50 -9.62 -4.10
CA GLN A 159 4.26 -10.85 -4.16
C GLN A 159 5.75 -10.51 -4.26
N PHE A 160 6.53 -10.88 -3.25
CA PHE A 160 7.97 -10.65 -3.17
C PHE A 160 8.59 -11.70 -2.25
N ASP A 161 9.87 -12.02 -2.46
CA ASP A 161 10.61 -13.02 -1.67
C ASP A 161 9.91 -14.40 -1.55
N GLY A 162 9.10 -14.79 -2.54
CA GLY A 162 8.31 -16.02 -2.51
C GLY A 162 7.08 -15.98 -1.58
N ARG A 163 6.77 -14.81 -1.02
CA ARG A 163 5.64 -14.56 -0.11
C ARG A 163 4.57 -13.75 -0.82
N THR A 164 3.33 -13.86 -0.34
CA THR A 164 2.21 -13.01 -0.77
C THR A 164 1.65 -12.28 0.44
N VAL A 165 1.52 -10.97 0.32
CA VAL A 165 0.91 -10.07 1.31
C VAL A 165 -0.31 -9.43 0.68
N MET A 166 -1.45 -9.49 1.36
CA MET A 166 -2.69 -8.84 0.94
C MET A 166 -3.10 -7.82 2.00
N THR A 167 -3.23 -6.56 1.61
CA THR A 167 -3.59 -5.47 2.53
C THR A 167 -4.51 -4.45 1.88
N ASP A 168 -5.31 -3.77 2.68
CA ASP A 168 -6.04 -2.57 2.30
C ASP A 168 -5.38 -1.28 2.85
N ARG A 169 -4.16 -1.39 3.41
CA ARG A 169 -3.41 -0.30 4.09
C ARG A 169 -4.08 0.27 5.35
N SER A 170 -5.07 -0.43 5.92
CA SER A 170 -5.63 -0.04 7.22
C SER A 170 -4.74 -0.41 8.41
N SER A 171 -3.78 -1.32 8.22
CA SER A 171 -2.85 -1.74 9.27
C SER A 171 -1.62 -0.85 9.31
N ASP A 172 -1.16 -0.49 10.52
CA ASP A 172 0.06 0.29 10.73
C ASP A 172 1.30 -0.52 10.36
N THR A 173 1.72 -0.43 9.10
CA THR A 173 2.84 -1.20 8.54
C THR A 173 3.75 -0.29 7.69
N PRO A 174 4.54 0.61 8.33
CA PRO A 174 5.25 1.69 7.62
C PRO A 174 6.27 1.20 6.58
N ALA A 175 6.84 0.00 6.75
CA ALA A 175 7.71 -0.58 5.72
C ALA A 175 6.94 -0.98 4.46
N LEU A 176 5.76 -1.59 4.63
CA LEU A 176 4.89 -1.97 3.54
C LEU A 176 4.34 -0.74 2.81
N ASP A 177 3.89 0.28 3.55
CA ASP A 177 3.42 1.55 2.98
C ASP A 177 4.46 2.25 2.11
N ARG A 178 5.72 2.27 2.57
CA ARG A 178 6.83 2.85 1.80
C ARG A 178 7.07 2.08 0.49
N LEU A 179 6.99 0.74 0.52
CA LEU A 179 7.10 -0.09 -0.68
C LEU A 179 5.93 0.15 -1.64
N ILE A 180 4.70 0.12 -1.15
CA ILE A 180 3.49 0.38 -1.95
C ILE A 180 3.58 1.76 -2.61
N GLY A 181 3.85 2.81 -1.82
CA GLY A 181 3.96 4.17 -2.35
C GLY A 181 5.10 4.36 -3.35
N ALA A 182 6.18 3.56 -3.26
CA ALA A 182 7.24 3.56 -4.26
C ALA A 182 6.81 2.88 -5.58
N LEU A 183 6.00 1.83 -5.50
CA LEU A 183 5.49 1.10 -6.66
C LEU A 183 4.33 1.83 -7.34
N GLU A 184 3.46 2.49 -6.59
CA GLU A 184 2.31 3.25 -7.11
C GLU A 184 2.73 4.36 -8.08
N LYS A 185 3.93 4.93 -7.90
CA LYS A 185 4.50 5.95 -8.82
C LYS A 185 4.69 5.45 -10.26
N TRP A 186 4.68 4.13 -10.46
CA TRP A 186 4.80 3.53 -11.79
C TRP A 186 3.46 3.28 -12.47
N LEU A 187 2.38 3.25 -11.68
CA LEU A 187 1.03 3.06 -12.19
C LEU A 187 0.65 4.22 -13.13
N PRO A 188 -0.18 3.94 -14.15
CA PRO A 188 -0.74 5.00 -14.97
C PRO A 188 -1.63 5.91 -14.12
N THR A 189 -1.32 7.21 -14.11
CA THR A 189 -2.26 8.25 -13.73
C THR A 189 -3.32 8.34 -14.83
N ASN A 190 -4.57 8.02 -14.47
CA ASN A 190 -5.72 8.31 -15.32
C ASN A 190 -6.07 9.79 -15.21
#